data_AF-A0A1E8TUJ4-F1
#
_entry.id   AF-A0A1E8TUJ4-F1
#
_cell.length_a   1.000
_cell.length_b   1.000
_cell.length_c   1.000
_cell.angle_alpha   90.00
_cell.angle_beta   90.00
_cell.angle_gamma   90.00
#
_symmetry.space_group_name_H-M   'P 1'
#
loop_
_entity.id
_entity.type
_entity.pdbx_description
1 polymer ?
#
loop_
_entity_poly.entity_id
_entity_poly.type
_entity_poly.pdbx_seq_one_letter_code
_entity_poly.pdbx_strand_id
1 'polypeptide(L)'
;MDRAAHGGCTWRDGVICITDSYAVTPHFNNGYAGIVAADPYYYATIESNSGSGVQVVYGNWTSRFSGSTVYQIGVKKTSIRDDQKVAYWAARQIGKPYNYEFFNINTRSKFYCSQLVWAGYKDVTGVDIGTWDWGSAIHPFELLKSRETILIYRSKSVWY
;
A
#
# COMPACT_ATOMS: atom_id res chain seq x y z
N MET A 1 -2.47 23.45 -9.87
CA MET A 1 -1.13 23.42 -9.23
C MET A 1 -1.30 22.71 -7.91
N ASP A 2 -1.12 21.39 -7.91
CA ASP A 2 -1.44 20.57 -6.74
C ASP A 2 -0.29 20.64 -5.74
N ARG A 3 -0.60 21.21 -4.58
CA ARG A 3 0.31 21.46 -3.47
C ARG A 3 0.88 20.13 -2.96
N ALA A 4 2.21 20.00 -2.94
CA ALA A 4 2.87 18.93 -2.22
C ALA A 4 2.48 19.01 -0.73
N ALA A 5 1.93 17.93 -0.17
CA ALA A 5 1.73 17.85 1.27
C ALA A 5 3.10 17.92 1.95
N HIS A 6 3.33 18.99 2.71
CA HIS A 6 4.56 19.26 3.45
C HIS A 6 4.70 18.24 4.59
N GLY A 7 5.58 17.25 4.43
CA GLY A 7 5.93 16.27 5.47
C GLY A 7 7.15 15.44 5.05
N GLY A 8 7.82 14.80 6.01
CA GLY A 8 8.77 13.73 5.74
C GLY A 8 8.06 12.38 5.59
N CYS A 9 8.75 11.38 5.05
CA CYS A 9 8.29 9.99 5.14
C CYS A 9 8.09 9.62 6.63
N THR A 10 7.01 8.94 6.95
CA THR A 10 6.62 8.57 8.32
C THR A 10 6.61 7.06 8.52
N TRP A 11 6.89 6.64 9.75
CA TRP A 11 6.80 5.26 10.23
C TRP A 11 5.53 5.00 11.05
N ARG A 12 4.51 5.85 10.93
CA ARG A 12 3.24 5.64 11.63
C ARG A 12 2.58 4.35 11.12
N ASP A 13 2.30 3.44 12.03
CA ASP A 13 1.63 2.17 11.76
C ASP A 13 0.41 2.35 10.85
N GLY A 14 0.28 1.46 9.88
CA GLY A 14 -0.87 1.43 8.98
C GLY A 14 -0.82 2.43 7.83
N VAL A 15 0.15 3.36 7.81
CA VAL A 15 0.34 4.24 6.65
C VAL A 15 0.57 3.41 5.39
N ILE A 16 -0.16 3.74 4.33
CA ILE A 16 -0.07 3.05 3.05
C ILE A 16 1.07 3.67 2.26
N CYS A 17 2.01 2.83 1.79
CA CYS A 17 3.12 3.23 0.94
C CYS A 17 2.86 2.80 -0.50
N ILE A 18 3.07 3.70 -1.46
CA ILE A 18 2.90 3.43 -2.90
C ILE A 18 4.14 3.90 -3.66
N THR A 19 4.51 3.25 -4.75
CA THR A 19 5.57 3.68 -5.69
C THR A 19 5.21 3.38 -7.14
N ASP A 20 5.86 4.05 -8.10
CA ASP A 20 5.77 3.76 -9.55
C ASP A 20 6.77 2.70 -10.06
N SER A 21 7.61 2.10 -9.21
CA SER A 21 8.81 1.34 -9.59
C SER A 21 8.64 0.03 -10.37
N TYR A 22 7.42 -0.40 -10.70
CA TYR A 22 7.16 -1.64 -11.46
C TYR A 22 6.25 -1.42 -12.69
N ALA A 23 6.16 -0.18 -13.19
CA ALA A 23 5.44 0.13 -14.42
C ALA A 23 6.18 -0.41 -15.66
N VAL A 24 5.76 -1.56 -16.20
CA VAL A 24 6.39 -2.18 -17.38
C VAL A 24 5.61 -1.90 -18.69
N THR A 25 4.34 -1.50 -18.64
CA THR A 25 3.56 -1.20 -19.86
C THR A 25 2.72 0.08 -19.74
N PRO A 26 2.53 0.83 -20.85
CA PRO A 26 1.80 2.10 -20.85
C PRO A 26 0.29 1.97 -20.57
N HIS A 27 -0.26 0.75 -20.48
CA HIS A 27 -1.70 0.52 -20.22
C HIS A 27 -1.96 -0.08 -18.83
N PHE A 28 -0.91 -0.51 -18.13
CA PHE A 28 -0.95 -1.00 -16.76
C PHE A 28 0.17 -0.34 -15.96
N ASN A 29 -0.09 0.88 -15.49
CA ASN A 29 0.77 1.63 -14.59
C ASN A 29 0.70 1.00 -13.19
N ASN A 30 1.18 -0.24 -13.08
CA ASN A 30 1.15 -1.02 -11.86
C ASN A 30 2.31 -0.58 -11.00
N GLY A 31 2.07 0.49 -10.23
CA GLY A 31 2.89 0.79 -9.08
C GLY A 31 2.98 -0.40 -8.11
N TYR A 32 3.52 -0.16 -6.94
CA TYR A 32 3.60 -1.18 -5.91
C TYR A 32 3.15 -0.60 -4.57
N ALA A 33 2.48 -1.42 -3.78
CA ALA A 33 1.87 -1.00 -2.52
C ALA A 33 2.32 -1.87 -1.36
N GLY A 34 2.52 -1.24 -0.21
CA GLY A 34 2.74 -1.89 1.07
C GLY A 34 2.09 -1.09 2.18
N ILE A 35 2.13 -1.62 3.39
CA ILE A 35 1.64 -0.93 4.59
C ILE A 35 2.74 -0.86 5.63
N VAL A 36 2.96 0.31 6.24
CA VAL A 36 3.88 0.46 7.36
C VAL A 36 3.47 -0.48 8.47
N ALA A 37 4.42 -1.33 8.88
CA ALA A 37 4.17 -2.36 9.87
C ALA A 37 4.05 -1.76 11.28
N ALA A 38 3.47 -2.54 12.20
CA ALA A 38 3.43 -2.26 13.62
C ALA A 38 4.38 -3.22 14.37
N ASP A 39 4.39 -3.16 15.70
CA ASP A 39 5.11 -4.12 16.55
C ASP A 39 4.90 -5.60 16.12
N PRO A 40 5.94 -6.44 16.13
CA PRO A 40 7.34 -6.17 16.47
C PRO A 40 8.19 -5.69 15.27
N TYR A 41 7.57 -5.42 14.12
CA TYR A 41 8.26 -5.16 12.84
C TYR A 41 8.54 -3.66 12.62
N TYR A 42 9.26 -3.04 13.56
CA TYR A 42 9.64 -1.63 13.44
C TYR A 42 10.51 -1.36 12.21
N TYR A 43 10.33 -0.19 11.59
CA TYR A 43 11.07 0.26 10.40
C TYR A 43 10.92 -0.68 9.18
N ALA A 44 9.75 -1.29 9.05
CA ALA A 44 9.43 -2.19 7.98
C ALA A 44 8.04 -1.89 7.40
N THR A 45 7.78 -2.51 6.25
CA THR A 45 6.46 -2.62 5.63
C THR A 45 6.04 -4.08 5.58
N ILE A 46 4.74 -4.32 5.68
CA ILE A 46 4.15 -5.60 5.30
C ILE A 46 3.70 -5.49 3.84
N GLU A 47 4.12 -6.45 3.03
CA GLU A 47 3.91 -6.40 1.59
C GLU A 47 3.65 -7.80 1.03
N SER A 48 3.03 -7.86 -0.15
CA SER A 48 2.90 -9.12 -0.90
C SER A 48 3.63 -9.02 -2.23
N ASN A 49 4.61 -9.90 -2.44
CA ASN A 49 5.46 -9.94 -3.63
C ASN A 49 5.26 -11.23 -4.43
N SER A 50 5.42 -11.15 -5.75
CA SER A 50 5.47 -12.35 -6.60
C SER A 50 6.59 -13.29 -6.11
N GLY A 51 6.32 -14.60 -6.05
CA GLY A 51 7.26 -15.63 -5.61
C GLY A 51 7.43 -15.79 -4.09
N SER A 52 7.23 -14.74 -3.30
CA SER A 52 7.42 -14.78 -1.83
C SER A 52 6.13 -14.58 -1.03
N GLY A 53 5.07 -14.06 -1.66
CA GLY A 53 3.81 -13.78 -0.99
C GLY A 53 3.93 -12.69 0.07
N VAL A 54 3.10 -12.79 1.10
CA VAL A 54 3.05 -11.81 2.18
C VAL A 54 4.26 -11.97 3.10
N GLN A 55 5.01 -10.89 3.29
CA GLN A 55 6.21 -10.88 4.12
C GLN A 55 6.43 -9.51 4.78
N VAL A 56 7.31 -9.50 5.78
CA VAL A 56 7.91 -8.28 6.29
C VAL A 56 9.09 -7.88 5.40
N VAL A 57 9.17 -6.61 5.04
CA VAL A 57 10.31 -6.07 4.29
C VAL A 57 10.85 -4.85 5.03
N TYR A 58 12.07 -4.96 5.53
CA TYR A 58 12.74 -3.90 6.30
C TYR A 58 13.33 -2.82 5.41
N GLY A 59 13.53 -1.64 6.01
CA GLY A 59 14.23 -0.52 5.38
C GLY A 59 13.28 0.55 4.85
N ASN A 60 13.81 1.77 4.73
CA ASN A 60 13.01 2.94 4.38
C ASN A 60 12.45 2.83 2.95
N TRP A 61 11.13 3.03 2.81
CA TRP A 61 10.44 3.00 1.53
C TRP A 61 11.08 3.93 0.48
N THR A 62 11.46 5.17 0.86
CA THR A 62 12.09 6.12 -0.06
C THR A 62 13.47 5.65 -0.51
N SER A 63 14.24 5.00 0.37
CA SER A 63 15.57 4.48 0.04
C SER A 63 15.49 3.24 -0.84
N ARG A 64 14.55 2.33 -0.58
CA ARG A 64 14.35 1.12 -1.38
C ARG A 64 13.84 1.42 -2.81
N PHE A 65 13.16 2.55 -2.99
CA PHE A 65 12.61 3.00 -4.28
C PHE A 65 13.18 4.36 -4.70
N SER A 66 14.48 4.61 -4.48
CA SER A 66 15.11 5.91 -4.69
C SER A 66 15.13 6.40 -6.15
N GLY A 67 14.99 5.50 -7.12
CA GLY A 67 14.87 5.82 -8.55
C GLY A 67 13.43 6.09 -9.02
N SER A 68 12.48 6.09 -8.09
CA SER A 68 11.04 6.11 -8.37
C SER A 68 10.32 7.20 -7.59
N THR A 69 9.13 7.56 -8.05
CA THR A 69 8.23 8.37 -7.23
C THR A 69 7.64 7.49 -6.15
N VAL A 70 7.65 7.96 -4.91
CA VAL A 70 6.98 7.30 -3.80
C VAL A 70 5.94 8.20 -3.16
N TYR A 71 4.93 7.58 -2.57
CA TYR A 71 3.81 8.24 -1.92
C TYR A 71 3.57 7.55 -0.58
N GLN A 72 3.16 8.32 0.42
CA GLN A 72 2.47 7.78 1.58
C GLN A 72 1.11 8.43 1.73
N ILE A 73 0.11 7.62 2.01
CA ILE A 73 -1.27 8.05 2.19
C ILE A 73 -1.83 7.52 3.50
N GLY A 74 -2.75 8.29 4.08
CA GLY A 74 -3.61 7.85 5.19
C GLY A 74 -5.04 7.63 4.71
N VAL A 75 -5.88 7.11 5.60
CA VAL A 75 -7.31 6.91 5.35
C VAL A 75 -8.10 7.91 6.19
N LYS A 76 -8.98 8.69 5.56
CA LYS A 76 -9.65 9.85 6.18
C LYS A 76 -10.63 9.46 7.29
N LYS A 77 -11.24 8.28 7.19
CA LYS A 77 -12.30 7.79 8.07
C LYS A 77 -11.80 6.83 9.15
N THR A 78 -10.49 6.74 9.37
CA THR A 78 -9.88 5.87 10.39
C THR A 78 -9.18 6.68 11.45
N SER A 79 -9.10 6.12 12.66
CA SER A 79 -8.23 6.65 13.71
C SER A 79 -6.82 6.07 13.58
N ILE A 80 -5.84 6.67 14.26
CA ILE A 80 -4.48 6.12 14.38
C ILE A 80 -4.52 4.67 14.91
N ARG A 81 -5.43 4.39 15.85
CA ARG A 81 -5.60 3.05 16.43
C ARG A 81 -6.17 2.05 15.42
N ASP A 82 -7.02 2.50 14.50
CA ASP A 82 -7.55 1.63 13.46
C ASP A 82 -6.48 1.31 12.43
N ASP A 83 -5.70 2.31 12.00
CA ASP A 83 -4.55 2.10 11.12
C ASP A 83 -3.53 1.11 11.73
N GLN A 84 -3.25 1.23 13.03
CA GLN A 84 -2.41 0.27 13.74
C GLN A 84 -3.01 -1.16 13.75
N LYS A 85 -4.32 -1.31 13.98
CA LYS A 85 -4.99 -2.63 13.87
C LYS A 85 -4.89 -3.20 12.46
N VAL A 86 -4.95 -2.36 11.43
CA VAL A 86 -4.77 -2.78 10.03
C VAL A 86 -3.34 -3.29 9.80
N ALA A 87 -2.33 -2.61 10.33
CA ALA A 87 -0.94 -3.08 10.26
C ALA A 87 -0.76 -4.44 10.96
N TYR A 88 -1.34 -4.61 12.16
CA TYR A 88 -1.34 -5.91 12.84
C TYR A 88 -2.09 -6.99 12.04
N TRP A 89 -3.21 -6.64 11.40
CA TRP A 89 -3.95 -7.56 10.55
C TRP A 89 -3.10 -8.00 9.35
N ALA A 90 -2.41 -7.06 8.69
CA ALA A 90 -1.53 -7.36 7.56
C ALA A 90 -0.39 -8.29 7.99
N ALA A 91 0.24 -8.03 9.15
CA ALA A 91 1.29 -8.87 9.70
C ALA A 91 0.82 -10.31 9.98
N ARG A 92 -0.45 -10.51 10.38
CA ARG A 92 -1.02 -11.87 10.53
C ARG A 92 -1.21 -12.62 9.21
N GLN A 93 -1.08 -11.93 8.07
CA GLN A 93 -1.16 -12.56 6.76
C GLN A 93 0.21 -13.06 6.27
N ILE A 94 1.31 -12.75 6.97
CA ILE A 94 2.66 -13.21 6.63
C ILE A 94 2.67 -14.73 6.39
N GLY A 95 3.33 -15.14 5.31
CA GLY A 95 3.41 -16.53 4.86
C GLY A 95 2.32 -16.94 3.86
N LYS A 96 1.27 -16.12 3.66
CA LYS A 96 0.27 -16.39 2.61
C LYS A 96 0.85 -16.15 1.22
N PRO A 97 0.54 -16.99 0.23
CA PRO A 97 1.09 -16.89 -1.12
C PRO A 97 0.59 -15.65 -1.88
N TYR A 98 1.30 -15.33 -2.96
CA TYR A 98 0.88 -14.26 -3.87
C TYR A 98 -0.37 -14.64 -4.65
N ASN A 99 -1.29 -13.69 -4.84
CA ASN A 99 -2.49 -13.91 -5.64
C ASN A 99 -2.26 -13.55 -7.11
N TYR A 100 -2.16 -14.56 -7.97
CA TYR A 100 -2.11 -14.38 -9.43
C TYR A 100 -3.51 -14.29 -10.07
N GLU A 101 -4.58 -14.58 -9.33
CA GLU A 101 -5.97 -14.40 -9.78
C GLU A 101 -6.43 -12.98 -9.43
N PHE A 102 -6.01 -11.98 -10.21
CA PHE A 102 -6.23 -10.56 -9.91
C PHE A 102 -7.70 -10.14 -9.75
N PHE A 103 -8.64 -10.88 -10.33
CA PHE A 103 -10.08 -10.62 -10.18
C PHE A 103 -10.70 -11.28 -8.94
N ASN A 104 -10.01 -12.24 -8.32
CA ASN A 104 -10.44 -12.89 -7.09
C ASN A 104 -9.98 -12.06 -5.87
N ILE A 105 -10.43 -10.82 -5.79
CA ILE A 105 -10.02 -9.87 -4.74
C ILE A 105 -10.57 -10.24 -3.36
N ASN A 106 -11.68 -10.98 -3.32
CA ASN A 106 -12.35 -11.36 -2.08
C ASN A 106 -11.68 -12.54 -1.37
N THR A 107 -10.74 -13.23 -2.03
CA THR A 107 -9.97 -14.25 -1.33
C THR A 107 -9.16 -13.63 -0.19
N ARG A 108 -8.99 -14.42 0.88
CA ARG A 108 -8.09 -14.13 2.01
C ARG A 108 -7.04 -15.22 2.17
N SER A 109 -6.96 -16.19 1.26
CA SER A 109 -5.94 -17.23 1.29
C SER A 109 -4.63 -16.82 0.59
N LYS A 110 -4.68 -15.78 -0.25
CA LYS A 110 -3.57 -15.25 -1.03
C LYS A 110 -3.80 -13.77 -1.32
N PHE A 111 -2.75 -13.00 -1.51
CA PHE A 111 -2.86 -11.56 -1.77
C PHE A 111 -1.87 -11.09 -2.84
N TYR A 112 -2.26 -10.17 -3.72
CA TYR A 112 -1.30 -9.30 -4.41
C TYR A 112 -1.10 -7.99 -3.60
N CYS A 113 -0.11 -7.18 -3.98
CA CYS A 113 0.38 -6.06 -3.17
C CYS A 113 -0.72 -5.09 -2.69
N SER A 114 -1.46 -4.48 -3.61
CA SER A 114 -2.58 -3.57 -3.30
C SER A 114 -3.81 -4.27 -2.73
N GLN A 115 -4.02 -5.56 -3.05
CA GLN A 115 -5.09 -6.35 -2.45
C GLN A 115 -4.91 -6.47 -0.94
N LEU A 116 -3.68 -6.74 -0.49
CA LEU A 116 -3.37 -6.90 0.93
C LEU A 116 -3.74 -5.62 1.70
N VAL A 117 -3.35 -4.47 1.16
CA VAL A 117 -3.62 -3.16 1.76
C VAL A 117 -5.13 -2.88 1.79
N TRP A 118 -5.81 -3.04 0.66
CA TRP A 118 -7.26 -2.84 0.56
C TRP A 118 -8.04 -3.77 1.50
N ALA A 119 -7.70 -5.07 1.51
CA ALA A 119 -8.36 -6.06 2.34
C ALA A 119 -8.18 -5.75 3.83
N GLY A 120 -6.99 -5.29 4.24
CA GLY A 120 -6.75 -4.91 5.63
C GLY A 120 -7.67 -3.77 6.09
N TYR A 121 -7.75 -2.70 5.30
CA TYR A 121 -8.65 -1.60 5.62
C TYR A 121 -10.12 -2.01 5.57
N LYS A 122 -10.51 -2.77 4.56
CA LYS A 122 -11.89 -3.24 4.38
C LYS A 122 -12.34 -4.15 5.53
N ASP A 123 -11.52 -5.12 5.91
CA ASP A 123 -11.87 -6.16 6.88
C ASP A 123 -11.81 -5.64 8.32
N VAL A 124 -10.85 -4.75 8.63
CA VAL A 124 -10.65 -4.27 10.01
C VAL A 124 -11.54 -3.07 10.33
N THR A 125 -11.75 -2.18 9.36
CA THR A 125 -12.43 -0.88 9.58
C THR A 125 -13.74 -0.74 8.82
N GLY A 126 -14.01 -1.60 7.84
CA GLY A 126 -15.16 -1.49 6.94
C GLY A 126 -14.99 -0.47 5.81
N VAL A 127 -13.97 0.41 5.89
CA VAL A 127 -13.71 1.46 4.90
C VAL A 127 -13.19 0.83 3.60
N ASP A 128 -13.92 1.07 2.52
CA ASP A 128 -13.49 0.67 1.18
C ASP A 128 -12.64 1.76 0.55
N ILE A 129 -11.34 1.51 0.48
CA ILE A 129 -10.35 2.44 -0.11
C ILE A 129 -10.10 2.16 -1.61
N GLY A 130 -10.75 1.16 -2.20
CA GLY A 130 -10.75 0.93 -3.65
C GLY A 130 -11.70 1.89 -4.37
N THR A 131 -11.41 2.22 -5.63
CA THR A 131 -12.30 3.07 -6.43
C THR A 131 -13.12 2.29 -7.46
N TRP A 132 -12.71 1.07 -7.81
CA TRP A 132 -13.34 0.21 -8.83
C TRP A 132 -13.31 0.81 -10.25
N ASP A 133 -12.47 1.82 -10.47
CA ASP A 133 -12.43 2.59 -11.71
C ASP A 133 -11.71 1.83 -12.85
N TRP A 134 -10.87 0.83 -12.52
CA TRP A 134 -10.00 0.13 -13.48
C TRP A 134 -10.35 -1.37 -13.59
N GLY A 135 -11.59 -1.74 -13.23
CA GLY A 135 -12.12 -3.10 -13.31
C GLY A 135 -12.20 -3.79 -11.95
N SER A 136 -12.19 -5.13 -11.94
CA SER A 136 -12.38 -5.94 -10.72
C SER A 136 -11.09 -6.19 -9.93
N ALA A 137 -9.94 -5.65 -10.36
CA ALA A 137 -8.68 -5.69 -9.62
C ALA A 137 -8.46 -4.36 -8.87
N ILE A 138 -7.70 -4.41 -7.78
CA ILE A 138 -7.32 -3.22 -7.00
C ILE A 138 -5.92 -2.78 -7.43
N HIS A 139 -5.79 -1.64 -8.09
CA HIS A 139 -4.49 -1.11 -8.49
C HIS A 139 -3.90 -0.17 -7.42
N PRO A 140 -2.57 -0.14 -7.22
CA PRO A 140 -1.95 0.73 -6.20
C PRO A 140 -2.32 2.20 -6.31
N PHE A 141 -2.36 2.74 -7.54
CA PHE A 141 -2.71 4.15 -7.76
C PHE A 141 -4.21 4.44 -7.59
N GLU A 142 -5.09 3.44 -7.60
CA GLU A 142 -6.50 3.65 -7.21
C GLU A 142 -6.61 3.98 -5.73
N LEU A 143 -5.79 3.36 -4.88
CA LEU A 143 -5.72 3.69 -3.45
C LEU A 143 -5.33 5.17 -3.25
N LEU A 144 -4.39 5.68 -4.04
CA LEU A 144 -3.97 7.10 -4.02
C LEU A 144 -5.08 8.05 -4.47
N LYS A 145 -5.90 7.66 -5.45
CA LYS A 145 -6.96 8.49 -6.04
C LYS A 145 -8.29 8.40 -5.27
N SER A 146 -8.43 7.41 -4.39
CA SER A 146 -9.65 7.22 -3.63
C SER A 146 -10.04 8.45 -2.82
N ARG A 147 -11.33 8.80 -2.86
CA ARG A 147 -11.89 9.88 -2.04
C ARG A 147 -11.72 9.62 -0.54
N GLU A 148 -11.51 8.36 -0.15
CA GLU A 148 -11.34 7.92 1.23
C GLU A 148 -9.90 8.09 1.73
N THR A 149 -8.93 8.39 0.87
CA THR A 149 -7.53 8.54 1.24
C THR A 149 -7.05 9.99 1.17
N ILE A 150 -5.95 10.27 1.88
CA ILE A 150 -5.31 11.58 1.91
C ILE A 150 -3.80 11.44 1.73
N LEU A 151 -3.22 12.26 0.86
CA LEU A 151 -1.78 12.31 0.64
C LEU A 151 -1.08 12.89 1.88
N ILE A 152 -0.14 12.12 2.44
CA ILE A 152 0.70 12.52 3.57
C ILE A 152 2.08 12.98 3.06
N TYR A 153 2.68 12.19 2.17
CA TYR A 153 4.02 12.43 1.66
C TYR A 153 4.13 12.04 0.18
N ARG A 154 4.96 12.76 -0.57
CA ARG A 154 5.39 12.40 -1.91
C ARG A 154 6.87 12.79 -2.11
N SER A 155 7.69 11.89 -2.66
CA SER A 155 9.04 12.27 -3.10
C SER A 155 8.99 13.16 -4.34
N LYS A 156 9.90 14.14 -4.43
CA LYS A 156 10.13 14.82 -5.71
C LYS A 156 10.81 13.81 -6.66
N SER A 157 10.22 13.56 -7.83
CA SER A 157 10.94 12.83 -8.89
C SER A 157 12.20 13.62 -9.24
N VAL A 158 13.37 13.00 -9.09
CA VAL A 158 14.63 13.52 -9.60
C VAL A 158 14.85 12.83 -10.95
N TRP A 159 14.31 13.42 -12.00
CA TRP A 159 14.75 13.07 -13.36
C TRP A 159 16.06 13.83 -13.58
N TYR A 160 17.16 13.10 -13.83
CA TYR A 160 18.39 13.65 -14.39
C TYR A 160 18.36 13.53 -15.92
#